data_AF-A0A1D8AW14-F1
#
_entry.id   AF-A0A1D8AW14-F1
#
_cell.length_a   1.000
_cell.length_b   1.000
_cell.length_c   1.000
_cell.angle_alpha   90.00
_cell.angle_beta   90.00
_cell.angle_gamma   90.00
#
_symmetry.space_group_name_H-M   'P 1'
#
loop_
_entity.id
_entity.type
_entity.pdbx_description
1 polymer ?
#
loop_
_entity_poly.entity_id
_entity_poly.type
_entity_poly.pdbx_seq_one_letter_code
_entity_poly.pdbx_strand_id
1 'polypeptide(L)'
;MRALILTGSPASPTSPLRVVGEQIVAGPDWPDAQTRDGLWISLRTPVGHYDLADLLSKIPADQWPEEIVCLADLTGRSQPRNLGAFAGTKTLLLPACADEATDLPAVLNSIGCEPFDCVCPLSAPLRIAS
;
A
#
# COMPACT_ATOMS: atom_id res chain seq x y z
N MET A 1 3.39 15.57 4.24
CA MET A 1 2.62 14.33 4.40
C MET A 1 3.30 13.24 3.62
N ARG A 2 3.74 12.18 4.31
CA ARG A 2 4.51 11.06 3.76
C ARG A 2 3.71 9.76 3.87
N ALA A 3 3.60 9.00 2.79
CA ALA A 3 2.86 7.75 2.79
C ALA A 3 3.69 6.56 2.32
N LEU A 4 3.48 5.41 2.96
CA LEU A 4 3.92 4.11 2.45
C LEU A 4 2.73 3.43 1.78
N ILE A 5 2.84 3.16 0.49
CA ILE A 5 1.81 2.50 -0.31
C ILE A 5 2.12 1.02 -0.42
N LEU A 6 1.25 0.16 0.10
CA LEU A 6 1.37 -1.29 -0.01
C LEU A 6 0.47 -1.78 -1.12
N THR A 7 1.03 -2.45 -2.12
CA THR A 7 0.28 -2.86 -3.31
C THR A 7 0.69 -4.22 -3.86
N GLY A 8 -0.29 -4.98 -4.36
CA GLY A 8 -0.07 -6.17 -5.19
C GLY A 8 0.06 -5.84 -6.68
N SER A 9 -0.14 -4.57 -7.08
CA SER A 9 -0.10 -4.14 -8.48
C SER A 9 1.31 -4.23 -9.07
N PRO A 10 1.44 -4.60 -10.35
CA PRO A 10 2.72 -4.56 -11.07
C PRO A 10 3.38 -3.18 -10.99
N ALA A 11 4.71 -3.17 -10.96
CA ALA A 11 5.48 -1.93 -11.07
C ALA A 11 5.32 -1.34 -12.49
N SER A 12 4.83 -0.10 -12.57
CA SER A 12 4.70 0.62 -13.84
C SER A 12 4.90 2.12 -13.64
N PRO A 13 5.17 2.91 -14.69
CA PRO A 13 5.25 4.36 -14.57
C PRO A 13 3.95 5.05 -14.13
N THR A 14 2.81 4.36 -14.22
CA THR A 14 1.47 4.88 -13.93
C THR A 14 0.81 4.23 -12.70
N SER A 15 1.50 3.29 -12.06
CA SER A 15 1.01 2.56 -10.89
C SER A 15 2.08 2.55 -9.80
N PRO A 16 1.72 2.50 -8.51
CA PRO A 16 0.41 2.88 -8.00
C PRO A 16 0.18 4.37 -8.23
N LEU A 17 -1.08 4.75 -8.21
CA LEU A 17 -1.50 6.15 -8.28
C LEU A 17 -0.70 6.98 -7.28
N ARG A 18 -0.17 8.14 -7.69
CA ARG A 18 0.37 9.08 -6.72
C ARG A 18 -0.77 9.66 -5.90
N VAL A 19 -0.72 9.42 -4.59
CA VAL A 19 -1.73 9.90 -3.63
C VAL A 19 -1.23 11.06 -2.80
N VAL A 20 0.10 11.18 -2.62
CA VAL A 20 0.75 12.26 -1.87
C VAL A 20 2.06 12.70 -2.55
N GLY A 21 2.61 13.85 -2.13
CA GLY A 21 3.85 14.39 -2.69
C GLY A 21 5.09 13.53 -2.38
N GLU A 22 5.17 12.97 -1.18
CA GLU A 22 6.26 12.08 -0.74
C GLU A 22 5.71 10.69 -0.46
N GLN A 23 6.01 9.73 -1.33
CA GLN A 23 5.54 8.36 -1.17
C GLN A 23 6.64 7.34 -1.45
N ILE A 24 6.61 6.25 -0.69
CA ILE A 24 7.37 5.03 -0.95
C ILE A 24 6.37 3.98 -1.36
N VAL A 25 6.64 3.26 -2.44
CA VAL A 25 5.78 2.16 -2.90
C VAL A 25 6.41 0.82 -2.56
N ALA A 26 5.66 -0.03 -1.89
CA ALA A 26 6.10 -1.38 -1.60
C ALA A 26 5.17 -2.43 -2.20
N GLY A 27 5.77 -3.43 -2.84
CA GLY A 27 5.06 -4.56 -3.40
C GLY A 27 5.99 -5.63 -3.99
N PRO A 28 5.46 -6.77 -4.41
CA PRO A 28 6.30 -7.89 -4.86
C PRO A 28 7.04 -7.60 -6.17
N ASP A 29 6.41 -6.84 -7.06
CA ASP A 29 6.96 -6.49 -8.37
C ASP A 29 7.76 -5.17 -8.33
N TRP A 30 7.80 -4.52 -7.16
CA TRP A 30 8.52 -3.27 -6.93
C TRP A 30 9.95 -3.57 -6.51
N PRO A 31 10.97 -3.07 -7.22
CA PRO A 31 12.35 -3.25 -6.78
C PRO A 31 12.64 -2.35 -5.58
N ASP A 32 13.61 -2.74 -4.77
CA ASP A 32 14.28 -1.81 -3.85
C ASP A 32 14.97 -0.73 -4.69
N ALA A 33 14.51 0.52 -4.59
CA ALA A 33 15.04 1.63 -5.38
C ALA A 33 15.05 2.95 -4.60
N GLN A 34 16.06 3.77 -4.91
CA GLN A 34 16.30 5.08 -4.32
C GLN A 34 16.50 6.15 -5.40
N THR A 35 16.24 7.42 -5.07
CA THR A 35 16.66 8.57 -5.89
C THR A 35 18.19 8.69 -5.92
N ARG A 36 18.70 9.59 -6.75
CA ARG A 36 20.12 9.93 -6.78
C ARG A 36 20.64 10.45 -5.42
N ASP A 37 19.77 11.06 -4.63
CA ASP A 37 20.09 11.61 -3.31
C ASP A 37 19.94 10.56 -2.19
N GLY A 38 19.69 9.29 -2.54
CA GLY A 38 19.60 8.19 -1.59
C GLY A 38 18.22 8.01 -0.95
N LEU A 39 17.22 8.78 -1.38
CA LEU A 39 15.85 8.68 -0.84
C LEU A 39 15.13 7.46 -1.40
N TRP A 40 14.60 6.60 -0.53
CA TRP A 40 13.75 5.48 -0.94
C TRP A 40 12.54 5.97 -1.73
N ILE A 41 12.27 5.31 -2.86
CA ILE A 41 11.08 5.50 -3.70
C ILE A 41 10.28 4.21 -3.83
N SER A 42 10.93 3.06 -3.71
CA SER A 42 10.22 1.78 -3.66
C SER A 42 10.98 0.70 -2.89
N LEU A 43 10.21 -0.27 -2.38
CA LEU A 43 10.69 -1.41 -1.62
C LEU A 43 10.07 -2.71 -2.15
N ARG A 44 10.88 -3.75 -2.25
CA ARG A 44 10.39 -5.09 -2.57
C ARG A 44 9.82 -5.76 -1.32
N THR A 45 8.60 -6.29 -1.45
CA THR A 45 7.99 -7.20 -0.47
C THR A 45 8.07 -8.65 -0.95
N PRO A 46 8.00 -9.64 -0.05
CA PRO A 46 7.64 -11.01 -0.42
C PRO A 46 6.27 -11.08 -1.13
N VAL A 47 6.08 -12.13 -1.94
CA VAL A 47 4.74 -12.50 -2.44
C VAL A 47 3.97 -13.18 -1.32
N GLY A 48 2.73 -12.76 -1.11
CA GLY A 48 1.85 -13.28 -0.06
C GLY A 48 1.96 -12.49 1.23
N HIS A 49 2.07 -13.20 2.35
CA HIS A 49 2.20 -12.62 3.68
C HIS A 49 3.60 -12.04 3.93
N TYR A 50 3.65 -10.87 4.56
CA TYR A 50 4.89 -10.29 5.05
C TYR A 50 4.67 -9.45 6.31
N ASP A 51 5.68 -9.38 7.17
CA ASP A 51 5.64 -8.55 8.38
C ASP A 51 5.87 -7.08 8.00
N LEU A 52 4.96 -6.21 8.43
CA LEU A 52 5.09 -4.78 8.22
C LEU A 52 6.30 -4.20 8.95
N ALA A 53 6.65 -4.71 10.13
CA ALA A 53 7.78 -4.21 10.92
C ALA A 53 9.12 -4.37 10.16
N ASP A 54 9.31 -5.52 9.49
CA ASP A 54 10.48 -5.80 8.67
C ASP A 54 10.59 -4.87 7.45
N LEU A 55 9.44 -4.45 6.90
CA LEU A 55 9.42 -3.47 5.82
C LEU A 55 9.76 -2.06 6.33
N LEU A 56 9.15 -1.66 7.45
CA LEU A 56 9.37 -0.36 8.08
C LEU A 56 10.81 -0.18 8.56
N SER A 57 11.48 -1.24 9.02
CA SER A 57 12.87 -1.17 9.46
C SER A 57 13.87 -0.79 8.36
N LYS A 58 13.46 -0.87 7.08
CA LYS A 58 14.27 -0.42 5.94
C LYS A 58 14.17 1.09 5.70
N ILE A 59 13.13 1.73 6.23
CA ILE A 59 12.83 3.14 5.98
C ILE A 59 13.56 3.99 7.04
N PRO A 60 14.44 4.92 6.62
CA PRO A 60 15.14 5.79 7.55
C PRO A 60 14.17 6.80 8.20
N ALA A 61 14.54 7.31 9.37
CA ALA A 61 13.66 8.16 10.18
C ALA A 61 13.22 9.47 9.47
N ASP A 62 14.09 10.01 8.61
CA ASP A 62 13.82 11.19 7.76
C ASP A 62 12.83 10.90 6.63
N GLN A 63 12.55 9.63 6.32
CA GLN A 63 11.53 9.20 5.37
C GLN A 63 10.38 8.42 6.04
N TRP A 64 10.34 8.39 7.37
CA TRP A 64 9.31 7.65 8.10
C TRP A 64 7.89 8.06 7.68
N PRO A 65 7.02 7.09 7.31
CA PRO A 65 5.68 7.41 6.85
C PRO A 65 4.82 7.96 7.99
N GLU A 66 3.95 8.89 7.66
CA GLU A 66 2.88 9.40 8.54
C GLU A 66 1.60 8.57 8.38
N GLU A 67 1.42 7.98 7.19
CA GLU A 67 0.28 7.11 6.87
C GLU A 67 0.75 5.88 6.08
N ILE A 68 0.07 4.76 6.30
CA ILE A 68 0.16 3.56 5.46
C ILE A 68 -1.14 3.42 4.70
N VAL A 69 -1.01 3.28 3.38
CA VAL A 69 -2.15 3.05 2.48
C VAL A 69 -1.99 1.68 1.86
N CYS A 70 -2.89 0.75 2.20
CA CYS A 70 -2.93 -0.58 1.62
C CYS A 70 -3.94 -0.61 0.48
N LEU A 71 -3.49 -0.94 -0.73
CA LEU A 71 -4.39 -1.29 -1.83
C LEU A 71 -4.83 -2.73 -1.62
N ALA A 72 -6.13 -2.95 -1.49
CA ALA A 72 -6.67 -4.29 -1.31
C ALA A 72 -6.32 -5.16 -2.50
N ASP A 73 -5.66 -6.29 -2.22
CA ASP A 73 -5.19 -7.23 -3.23
C ASP A 73 -5.98 -8.54 -3.19
N LEU A 74 -6.90 -8.69 -4.14
CA LEU A 74 -7.73 -9.88 -4.28
C LEU A 74 -6.93 -11.08 -4.82
N THR A 75 -5.73 -10.85 -5.36
CA THR A 75 -4.85 -11.92 -5.85
C THR A 75 -4.03 -12.56 -4.73
N GLY A 76 -4.01 -11.94 -3.54
CA GLY A 76 -3.27 -12.41 -2.38
C GLY A 76 -1.75 -12.32 -2.52
N ARG A 77 -1.24 -11.49 -3.44
CA ARG A 77 0.21 -11.29 -3.65
C ARG A 77 0.81 -10.30 -2.67
N SER A 78 0.04 -9.37 -2.11
CA SER A 78 0.48 -8.41 -1.10
C SER A 78 -0.45 -8.43 0.10
N GLN A 79 -0.03 -9.13 1.15
CA GLN A 79 -0.80 -9.30 2.38
C GLN A 79 0.04 -8.87 3.58
N PRO A 80 0.07 -7.56 3.90
CA PRO A 80 0.78 -7.10 5.09
C PRO A 80 0.16 -7.69 6.35
N ARG A 81 1.02 -8.05 7.30
CA ARG A 81 0.66 -8.52 8.63
C ARG A 81 1.29 -7.63 9.68
N ASN A 82 0.78 -7.72 10.91
CA ASN A 82 1.33 -6.97 12.05
C ASN A 82 1.22 -5.45 11.84
N LEU A 83 0.07 -4.98 11.35
CA LEU A 83 -0.18 -3.55 11.13
C LEU A 83 -0.13 -2.73 12.43
N GLY A 84 -0.35 -3.39 13.58
CA GLY A 84 -0.18 -2.81 14.90
C GLY A 84 1.25 -2.33 15.22
N ALA A 85 2.26 -2.75 14.46
CA ALA A 85 3.63 -2.25 14.58
C ALA A 85 3.78 -0.77 14.16
N PHE A 86 2.84 -0.27 13.35
CA PHE A 86 2.80 1.14 12.95
C PHE A 86 1.86 1.93 13.84
N ALA A 87 2.30 3.07 14.39
CA ALA A 87 1.46 3.90 15.25
C ALA A 87 0.63 4.96 14.50
N GLY A 88 0.96 5.26 13.24
CA GLY A 88 0.25 6.26 12.43
C GLY A 88 -1.01 5.72 11.75
N THR A 89 -1.65 6.55 10.91
CA THR A 89 -2.90 6.21 10.23
C THR A 89 -2.72 5.05 9.26
N LYS A 90 -3.65 4.09 9.29
CA LYS A 90 -3.72 2.93 8.40
C LYS A 90 -5.01 2.96 7.60
N THR A 91 -4.87 3.15 6.29
CA THR A 91 -5.99 3.21 5.36
C THR A 91 -5.98 2.00 4.43
N LEU A 92 -7.11 1.29 4.33
CA LEU A 92 -7.36 0.29 3.31
C LEU A 92 -8.15 0.91 2.16
N LEU A 93 -7.60 0.84 0.94
CA LEU A 93 -8.30 1.24 -0.28
C LEU A 93 -8.84 0.01 -1.00
N LEU A 94 -10.15 -0.08 -1.14
CA LEU A 94 -10.83 -1.14 -1.89
C LEU A 94 -10.92 -0.75 -3.38
N PRO A 95 -10.67 -1.66 -4.34
CA PRO A 95 -10.76 -1.34 -5.76
C PRO A 95 -12.15 -0.84 -6.19
N ALA A 96 -12.16 0.05 -7.20
CA ALA A 96 -13.36 0.74 -7.73
C ALA A 96 -14.44 -0.18 -8.28
N CYS A 97 -14.09 -1.41 -8.60
CA CYS A 97 -14.98 -2.40 -9.16
C CYS A 97 -15.67 -3.17 -8.04
N ALA A 98 -16.41 -2.48 -7.18
CA ALA A 98 -17.48 -3.10 -6.43
C ALA A 98 -18.80 -2.97 -7.21
N ASP A 99 -18.77 -3.25 -8.51
CA ASP A 99 -19.97 -3.79 -9.15
C ASP A 99 -20.25 -5.16 -8.51
N GLU A 100 -21.49 -5.65 -8.56
CA GLU A 100 -22.10 -6.75 -7.77
C GLU A 100 -21.31 -8.09 -7.65
N ALA A 101 -20.12 -8.22 -8.22
CA ALA A 101 -19.24 -9.39 -8.19
C ALA A 101 -18.07 -9.33 -7.18
N THR A 102 -17.79 -8.19 -6.53
CA THR A 102 -16.74 -8.15 -5.49
C THR A 102 -17.26 -8.70 -4.17
N ASP A 103 -16.83 -9.92 -3.84
CA ASP A 103 -17.08 -10.57 -2.56
C ASP A 103 -16.31 -9.83 -1.46
N LEU A 104 -16.92 -8.75 -0.94
CA LEU A 104 -16.42 -7.97 0.21
C LEU A 104 -15.99 -8.87 1.37
N PRO A 105 -16.76 -9.90 1.78
CA PRO A 105 -16.29 -10.91 2.73
C PRO A 105 -14.94 -11.55 2.34
N ALA A 106 -14.73 -11.95 1.09
CA ALA A 106 -13.45 -12.48 0.64
C ALA A 106 -12.31 -11.44 0.73
N VAL A 107 -12.58 -10.18 0.41
CA VAL A 107 -11.61 -9.08 0.55
C VAL A 107 -11.24 -8.86 2.02
N LEU A 108 -12.25 -8.81 2.90
CA LEU A 108 -12.07 -8.63 4.33
C LEU A 108 -11.39 -9.84 4.99
N ASN A 109 -11.61 -11.05 4.46
CA ASN A 109 -10.92 -12.25 4.92
C ASN A 109 -9.46 -12.27 4.45
N SER A 110 -9.15 -11.78 3.24
CA SER A 110 -7.79 -11.81 2.71
C SER A 110 -6.85 -10.83 3.43
N ILE A 111 -7.38 -9.67 3.83
CA ILE A 111 -6.63 -8.70 4.65
C ILE A 111 -6.37 -9.21 6.07
N GLY A 112 -7.10 -10.23 6.55
CA GLY A 112 -7.05 -10.66 7.95
C GLY A 112 -7.62 -9.57 8.87
N CYS A 113 -7.88 -9.88 10.14
CA CYS A 113 -8.39 -8.90 11.11
C CYS A 113 -7.34 -7.85 11.53
N GLU A 114 -6.60 -7.30 10.56
CA GLU A 114 -5.59 -6.27 10.76
C GLU A 114 -6.24 -4.93 11.15
N PRO A 115 -5.63 -4.16 12.06
CA PRO A 115 -6.20 -2.93 12.60
C PRO A 115 -6.05 -1.76 11.62
N PHE A 116 -6.94 -1.68 10.64
CA PHE A 116 -7.10 -0.48 9.81
C PHE A 116 -7.94 0.58 10.53
N ASP A 117 -7.50 1.84 10.44
CA ASP A 117 -8.23 2.99 11.00
C ASP A 117 -9.36 3.43 10.05
N CYS A 118 -9.13 3.29 8.74
CA CYS A 118 -10.05 3.71 7.68
C CYS A 118 -10.16 2.66 6.57
N VAL A 119 -11.37 2.43 6.06
CA VAL A 119 -11.62 1.61 4.87
C VAL A 119 -12.36 2.46 3.85
N CYS A 120 -11.75 2.71 2.69
CA CYS A 120 -12.28 3.60 1.67
C CYS A 120 -12.41 2.87 0.32
N PRO A 121 -13.59 2.89 -0.34
CA PRO A 121 -13.70 2.44 -1.72
C PRO A 121 -13.04 3.44 -2.67
N LEU A 122 -12.32 2.94 -3.68
CA LEU A 122 -11.84 3.73 -4.82
C LEU A 122 -13.03 4.08 -5.72
N SER A 123 -13.91 4.99 -5.33
CA SER A 123 -14.93 5.49 -6.27
C SER A 123 -14.26 6.26 -7.43
N ALA A 124 -14.36 5.77 -8.67
CA ALA A 124 -13.72 6.37 -9.85
C ALA A 124 -14.48 7.59 -10.42
N PRO A 125 -13.86 8.45 -11.27
CA PRO A 125 -12.43 8.65 -11.50
C PRO A 125 -11.94 9.94 -10.82
N LEU A 126 -10.74 9.91 -10.24
CA LEU A 126 -10.00 11.14 -9.98
C LEU A 126 -9.69 11.77 -11.33
N ARG A 127 -10.35 12.89 -11.64
CA ARG A 127 -10.03 13.71 -12.82
C ARG A 127 -8.55 14.07 -12.74
N ILE A 128 -7.79 13.67 -13.75
CA ILE A 128 -6.49 14.26 -14.05
C ILE A 128 -6.77 15.74 -14.26
N ALA A 129 -6.31 16.58 -13.34
CA ALA A 129 -6.24 18.01 -13.61
C ALA A 129 -5.26 18.17 -14.78
N SER A 130 -5.82 18.70 -15.87
CA SER A 130 -5.22 19.00 -17.18
C SER A 130 -3.88 19.71 -17.09
#